data_AF-A0A7X5Q410-F1
#
_entry.id   AF-A0A7X5Q410-F1
#
_cell.length_a   1.000
_cell.length_b   1.000
_cell.length_c   1.000
_cell.angle_alpha   90.00
_cell.angle_beta   90.00
_cell.angle_gamma   90.00
#
_symmetry.space_group_name_H-M   'P 1'
#
loop_
_entity.id
_entity.type
_entity.pdbx_description
1 polymer ?
#
loop_
_entity_poly.entity_id
_entity_poly.type
_entity_poly.pdbx_seq_one_letter_code
_entity_poly.pdbx_strand_id
1 'polypeptide(L)'
;MRYRLLFLLLVALVTGWVVFHKPMQVVRFCPFDEAQIQEHYTPMDFVNFYQRLSKKKWRLLNRLYKTHLEGRRRAHKHHRIPKIIHQIYLEGSVPEPLRKIQATWKEKHPKWEYHLWTEEEIQILYLQNRPLYEMTKNAKQKSEILRYEILYQFGGVFVENTLECLKSLDIFNDNCDFYAGITDQIRSPRISSKLIGTIPNHRLMRKCIQELRANPPTFGSTLLTRCFFHTVKKSNPETNVALPASFFYPKLLNSIQENTYVLPH
;
A
#
# COMPACT_ATOMS: atom_id res chain seq x y z
N MET A 1 12.30 53.17 44.30
CA MET A 1 11.26 52.35 43.65
C MET A 1 11.85 51.00 43.24
N ARG A 2 11.23 49.91 43.73
CA ARG A 2 11.23 48.53 43.19
C ARG A 2 12.54 47.72 43.14
N TYR A 3 12.74 46.97 44.23
CA TYR A 3 12.98 45.52 44.31
C TYR A 3 13.59 44.74 43.13
N ARG A 4 14.66 44.01 43.50
CA ARG A 4 15.06 42.63 43.10
C ARG A 4 15.64 42.43 41.70
N LEU A 5 16.97 42.23 41.66
CA LEU A 5 17.56 41.07 40.99
C LEU A 5 18.91 40.72 41.65
N LEU A 6 18.83 40.01 42.76
CA LEU A 6 19.95 39.29 43.34
C LEU A 6 19.97 37.89 42.70
N PHE A 7 21.17 37.36 42.47
CA PHE A 7 21.49 35.93 42.31
C PHE A 7 21.13 35.26 40.97
N LEU A 8 22.14 35.03 40.12
CA LEU A 8 22.77 33.70 39.94
C LEU A 8 23.77 33.72 38.75
N LEU A 9 25.03 34.02 39.07
CA LEU A 9 26.16 33.29 38.51
C LEU A 9 26.07 31.86 39.07
N LEU A 10 25.61 30.89 38.28
CA LEU A 10 25.89 29.48 38.53
C LEU A 10 25.58 28.65 37.29
N VAL A 11 26.67 28.11 36.76
CA VAL A 11 26.75 26.90 35.94
C VAL A 11 26.30 27.03 34.49
N ALA A 12 27.30 27.36 33.66
CA ALA A 12 27.51 26.68 32.39
C ALA A 12 27.43 25.16 32.59
N LEU A 13 26.24 24.59 32.57
CA LEU A 13 26.03 23.16 32.41
C LEU A 13 25.83 22.93 30.92
N VAL A 14 26.91 22.46 30.34
CA VAL A 14 26.98 21.69 29.11
C VAL A 14 25.86 20.65 29.12
N THR A 15 24.69 21.03 28.62
CA THR A 15 23.70 20.05 28.16
C THR A 15 23.93 19.95 26.67
N GLY A 16 24.91 19.11 26.32
CA GLY A 16 24.97 18.55 24.99
C GLY A 16 23.60 17.92 24.73
N TRP A 17 22.79 18.61 23.94
CA TRP A 17 21.66 17.99 23.28
C TRP A 17 22.25 16.98 22.32
N VAL A 18 22.55 15.80 22.83
CA VAL A 18 22.69 14.60 22.04
C VAL A 18 21.31 14.39 21.45
N VAL A 19 21.12 14.91 20.23
CA VAL A 19 20.04 14.47 19.37
C VAL A 19 20.28 12.97 19.20
N PHE A 20 19.57 12.17 19.98
CA PHE A 20 19.47 10.74 19.75
C PHE A 20 18.80 10.55 18.40
N HIS A 21 19.57 10.60 17.33
CA HIS A 21 19.18 9.95 16.10
C HIS A 21 19.01 8.47 16.47
N LYS A 22 17.76 8.01 16.55
CA LYS A 22 17.47 6.59 16.57
C LYS A 22 18.36 5.96 15.50
N PRO A 23 19.20 4.95 15.85
CA PRO A 23 20.00 4.28 14.84
C PRO A 23 19.06 3.84 13.73
N MET A 24 19.39 4.22 12.49
CA MET A 24 18.64 3.83 11.30
C MET A 24 18.44 2.31 11.39
N GLN A 25 17.21 1.85 11.64
CA GLN A 25 16.93 0.43 11.63
C GLN A 25 17.22 -0.05 10.21
N VAL A 26 18.27 -0.86 10.07
CA VAL A 26 18.55 -1.56 8.81
C VAL A 26 17.49 -2.65 8.70
N VAL A 27 16.35 -2.31 8.11
CA VAL A 27 15.32 -3.30 7.82
C VAL A 27 15.83 -4.12 6.64
N ARG A 28 16.12 -5.40 6.90
CA ARG A 28 16.45 -6.37 5.85
C ARG A 28 15.16 -6.97 5.33
N PHE A 29 14.88 -6.75 4.06
CA PHE A 29 13.81 -7.44 3.36
C PHE A 29 14.26 -8.86 2.98
N CYS A 30 13.34 -9.82 3.09
CA CYS A 30 13.54 -11.18 2.60
C CYS A 30 13.64 -11.15 1.06
N PRO A 31 14.51 -11.98 0.44
CA PRO A 31 14.61 -12.06 -1.01
C PRO A 31 13.25 -12.24 -1.70
N PHE A 32 13.05 -11.58 -2.84
CA PHE A 32 11.79 -11.62 -3.57
C PHE A 32 11.24 -13.04 -3.78
N ASP A 33 12.09 -13.99 -4.19
CA ASP A 33 11.68 -15.36 -4.49
C ASP A 33 11.22 -16.10 -3.22
N GLU A 34 11.95 -15.98 -2.12
CA GLU A 34 11.61 -16.57 -0.82
C GLU A 34 10.27 -16.02 -0.29
N ALA A 35 10.06 -14.71 -0.41
CA ALA A 35 8.84 -14.07 0.04
C ALA A 35 7.60 -14.44 -0.80
N GLN A 36 7.79 -14.91 -2.05
CA GLN A 36 6.74 -15.50 -2.90
C GLN A 36 6.49 -16.98 -2.57
N ILE A 37 7.53 -17.73 -2.19
CA ILE A 37 7.42 -19.17 -1.90
C ILE A 37 6.54 -19.45 -0.68
N GLN A 38 6.53 -18.55 0.30
CA GLN A 38 5.61 -18.62 1.44
C GLN A 38 4.13 -18.70 1.01
N GLU A 39 3.81 -18.42 -0.25
CA GLU A 39 2.44 -18.46 -0.73
C GLU A 39 1.98 -19.83 -1.19
N HIS A 40 2.69 -20.64 -1.99
CA HIS A 40 2.02 -21.84 -2.55
C HIS A 40 2.78 -23.15 -2.86
N TYR A 41 4.12 -23.29 -2.82
CA TYR A 41 4.76 -24.56 -3.25
C TYR A 41 6.19 -24.75 -2.68
N THR A 42 6.78 -25.93 -2.88
CA THR A 42 8.22 -26.17 -2.67
C THR A 42 9.08 -25.14 -3.44
N PRO A 43 10.13 -24.58 -2.82
CA PRO A 43 10.94 -23.49 -3.38
C PRO A 43 11.40 -23.67 -4.83
N MET A 44 11.82 -24.88 -5.18
CA MET A 44 12.49 -25.16 -6.45
C MET A 44 11.52 -25.30 -7.62
N ASP A 45 10.35 -25.90 -7.38
CA ASP A 45 9.35 -26.14 -8.43
C ASP A 45 8.63 -24.85 -8.80
N PHE A 46 8.29 -24.01 -7.82
CA PHE A 46 7.68 -22.71 -8.06
C PHE A 46 8.57 -21.80 -8.90
N VAL A 47 9.83 -21.64 -8.48
CA VAL A 47 10.80 -20.76 -9.15
C VAL A 47 11.04 -21.21 -10.59
N ASN A 48 11.26 -22.51 -10.80
CA ASN A 48 11.45 -23.05 -12.15
C ASN A 48 10.19 -22.94 -13.02
N PHE A 49 9.01 -23.08 -12.41
CA PHE A 49 7.73 -23.05 -13.11
C PHE A 49 7.30 -21.63 -13.53
N TYR A 50 7.25 -20.66 -12.61
CA TYR A 50 6.75 -19.32 -12.93
C TYR A 50 7.71 -18.55 -13.85
N GLN A 51 9.01 -18.83 -13.75
CA GLN A 51 10.02 -18.23 -14.63
C GLN A 51 9.88 -18.70 -16.09
N ARG A 52 9.20 -19.82 -16.37
CA ARG A 52 8.95 -20.31 -17.72
C ARG A 52 7.72 -19.65 -18.39
N LEU A 53 6.61 -19.46 -17.66
CA LEU A 53 5.32 -19.11 -18.28
C LEU A 53 5.07 -17.61 -18.49
N SER A 54 5.59 -16.71 -17.64
CA SER A 54 5.46 -15.25 -17.82
C SER A 54 6.73 -14.48 -17.48
N LYS A 55 7.86 -15.00 -18.00
CA LYS A 55 9.23 -14.55 -17.71
C LYS A 55 9.43 -13.03 -17.71
N LYS A 56 8.78 -12.27 -18.62
CA LYS A 56 9.00 -10.81 -18.71
C LYS A 56 8.39 -10.04 -17.52
N LYS A 57 7.16 -10.36 -17.12
CA LYS A 57 6.46 -9.67 -16.02
C LYS A 57 7.12 -9.96 -14.68
N TRP A 58 7.37 -11.23 -14.38
CA TRP A 58 8.06 -11.62 -13.14
C TRP A 58 9.48 -11.05 -13.04
N ARG A 59 10.26 -11.05 -14.14
CA ARG A 59 11.58 -10.39 -14.15
C ARG A 59 11.50 -8.89 -13.87
N LEU A 60 10.46 -8.22 -14.35
CA LEU A 60 10.25 -6.80 -14.04
C LEU A 60 9.96 -6.63 -12.55
N LEU A 61 9.03 -7.40 -11.98
CA LEU A 61 8.66 -7.32 -10.56
C LEU A 61 9.85 -7.57 -9.63
N ASN A 62 10.57 -8.68 -9.83
CA ASN A 62 11.76 -9.02 -9.06
C ASN A 62 12.82 -7.90 -9.17
N ARG A 63 13.05 -7.37 -10.38
CA ARG A 63 14.01 -6.27 -10.57
C ARG A 63 13.59 -4.99 -9.85
N LEU A 64 12.31 -4.61 -9.90
CA LEU A 64 11.79 -3.45 -9.18
C LEU A 64 11.97 -3.63 -7.67
N TYR A 65 11.63 -4.80 -7.13
CA TYR A 65 11.83 -5.15 -5.73
C TYR A 65 13.29 -5.00 -5.30
N LYS A 66 14.21 -5.62 -6.04
CA LYS A 66 15.67 -5.56 -5.75
C LYS A 66 16.21 -4.13 -5.82
N THR A 67 15.79 -3.38 -6.83
CA THR A 67 16.29 -2.01 -7.06
C THR A 67 15.83 -1.05 -5.97
N HIS A 68 14.61 -1.23 -5.48
CA HIS A 68 13.93 -0.22 -4.65
C HIS A 68 13.83 -0.59 -3.17
N LEU A 69 13.89 -1.88 -2.81
CA LEU A 69 13.74 -2.35 -1.42
C LEU A 69 14.96 -3.12 -0.89
N GLU A 70 15.56 -4.02 -1.67
CA GLU A 70 16.78 -4.73 -1.22
C GLU A 70 18.04 -3.84 -1.37
N GLY A 71 18.02 -2.89 -2.29
CA GLY A 71 19.11 -1.93 -2.48
C GLY A 71 19.28 -1.00 -1.28
N ARG A 72 20.53 -0.67 -0.93
CA ARG A 72 20.87 0.30 0.12
C ARG A 72 20.45 1.73 -0.27
N ARG A 73 19.15 2.04 -0.26
CA ARG A 73 18.69 3.43 -0.30
C ARG A 73 18.70 3.98 1.11
N ARG A 74 19.26 5.19 1.26
CA ARG A 74 19.05 6.00 2.46
C ARG A 74 17.57 6.34 2.51
N ALA A 75 16.92 6.12 3.65
CA ALA A 75 15.56 6.57 3.88
C ALA A 75 15.48 8.06 3.48
N HIS A 76 14.47 8.40 2.67
CA HIS A 76 14.27 9.80 2.30
C HIS A 76 13.89 10.60 3.54
N LYS A 77 14.37 11.85 3.62
CA LYS A 77 14.11 12.75 4.77
C LYS A 77 12.63 13.14 4.88
N HIS A 78 11.83 12.84 3.86
CA HIS A 78 10.39 13.13 3.78
C HIS A 78 9.63 11.90 3.27
N HIS A 79 8.43 11.69 3.82
CA HIS A 79 7.46 10.71 3.36
C HIS A 79 7.13 10.94 1.89
N ARG A 80 7.25 9.90 1.06
CA ARG A 80 6.87 9.99 -0.35
C ARG A 80 5.37 9.84 -0.50
N ILE A 81 4.81 8.81 0.12
CA ILE A 81 3.37 8.56 0.16
C ILE A 81 2.80 9.24 1.42
N PRO A 82 1.78 10.11 1.30
CA PRO A 82 1.08 10.69 2.44
C PRO A 82 0.65 9.62 3.45
N LYS A 83 0.77 9.93 4.75
CA LYS A 83 0.40 9.02 5.84
C LYS A 83 -1.10 9.15 6.15
N ILE A 84 -1.90 8.77 5.15
CA ILE A 84 -3.36 8.83 5.17
C ILE A 84 -3.89 7.46 4.76
N ILE A 85 -4.80 6.90 5.56
CA ILE A 85 -5.53 5.66 5.25
C ILE A 85 -6.89 6.02 4.71
N HIS A 86 -7.22 5.53 3.51
CA HIS A 86 -8.52 5.69 2.89
C HIS A 86 -9.28 4.36 2.87
N GLN A 87 -10.48 4.38 3.43
CA GLN A 87 -11.45 3.28 3.37
C GLN A 87 -12.75 3.83 2.81
N ILE A 88 -13.56 2.98 2.16
CA ILE A 88 -14.77 3.41 1.44
C ILE A 88 -15.93 2.54 1.88
N TYR A 89 -17.00 3.11 2.43
CA TYR A 89 -18.20 2.38 2.79
C TYR A 89 -19.44 3.19 2.42
N LEU A 90 -20.23 2.67 1.47
CA LEU A 90 -21.33 3.41 0.83
C LEU A 90 -22.72 2.92 1.26
N GLU A 91 -22.79 1.88 2.09
CA GLU A 91 -24.04 1.19 2.45
C GLU A 91 -24.55 1.60 3.83
N GLY A 92 -24.41 2.90 4.16
CA GLY A 92 -24.81 3.47 5.45
C GLY A 92 -23.83 3.18 6.57
N SER A 93 -24.33 2.66 7.71
CA SER A 93 -23.49 2.42 8.88
C SER A 93 -22.61 1.18 8.73
N VAL A 94 -21.31 1.30 9.00
CA VAL A 94 -20.37 0.18 8.98
C VAL A 94 -20.74 -0.86 10.05
N PRO A 95 -20.96 -2.15 9.70
CA PRO A 95 -21.23 -3.22 10.65
C PRO A 95 -20.11 -3.40 11.67
N GLU A 96 -20.46 -3.87 12.87
CA GLU A 96 -19.51 -4.03 13.99
C GLU A 96 -18.27 -4.90 13.64
N PRO A 97 -18.41 -6.06 12.96
CA PRO A 97 -17.24 -6.84 12.57
C PRO A 97 -16.27 -6.09 11.66
N LEU A 98 -16.79 -5.26 10.74
CA LEU A 98 -15.94 -4.43 9.88
C LEU A 98 -15.30 -3.30 10.68
N ARG A 99 -16.02 -2.66 11.62
CA ARG A 99 -15.42 -1.63 12.50
C ARG A 99 -14.24 -2.16 13.29
N LYS A 100 -14.31 -3.39 13.81
CA LYS A 100 -13.17 -4.06 14.46
C LYS A 100 -11.97 -4.21 13.53
N ILE A 101 -12.20 -4.62 12.28
CA ILE A 101 -11.15 -4.70 11.26
C ILE A 101 -10.57 -3.30 10.97
N GLN A 102 -11.41 -2.28 10.80
CA GLN A 102 -10.98 -0.90 10.56
C GLN A 102 -10.17 -0.33 11.74
N ALA A 103 -10.51 -0.70 12.99
CA ALA A 103 -9.78 -0.27 14.18
C ALA A 103 -8.31 -0.73 14.15
N THR A 104 -8.03 -1.94 13.63
CA THR A 104 -6.66 -2.46 13.55
C THR A 104 -5.74 -1.53 12.72
N TRP A 105 -6.27 -0.88 11.69
CA TRP A 105 -5.49 0.07 10.87
C TRP A 105 -5.10 1.32 11.67
N LYS A 106 -6.03 1.84 12.47
CA LYS A 106 -5.80 3.00 13.34
C LYS A 106 -4.81 2.66 14.45
N GLU A 107 -4.96 1.50 15.07
CA GLU A 107 -4.07 1.01 16.13
C GLU A 107 -2.62 0.81 15.65
N LYS A 108 -2.44 0.26 14.45
CA LYS A 108 -1.11 0.07 13.85
C LYS A 108 -0.51 1.35 13.26
N HIS A 109 -1.32 2.40 13.08
CA HIS A 109 -0.90 3.68 12.51
C HIS A 109 -1.43 4.88 13.32
N PRO A 110 -1.09 5.00 14.62
CA PRO A 110 -1.68 6.01 15.51
C PRO A 110 -1.34 7.47 15.15
N LYS A 111 -0.37 7.67 14.26
CA LYS A 111 0.07 8.98 13.77
C LYS A 111 -0.41 9.30 12.36
N TRP A 112 -1.09 8.36 11.71
CA TRP A 112 -1.60 8.55 10.36
C TRP A 112 -3.01 9.13 10.44
N GLU A 113 -3.36 9.92 9.44
CA GLU A 113 -4.74 10.29 9.22
C GLU A 113 -5.53 9.05 8.76
N TYR A 114 -6.79 8.97 9.18
CA TYR A 114 -7.72 7.95 8.73
C TYR A 114 -8.97 8.63 8.21
N HIS A 115 -9.38 8.27 6.99
CA HIS A 115 -10.56 8.79 6.34
C HIS A 115 -11.43 7.65 5.80
N LEU A 116 -12.69 7.61 6.25
CA LEU A 116 -13.70 6.68 5.78
C LEU A 116 -14.68 7.44 4.89
N TRP A 117 -14.56 7.27 3.58
CA TRP A 117 -15.40 7.91 2.59
C TRP A 117 -16.83 7.33 2.61
N THR A 118 -17.81 8.18 2.88
CA THR A 118 -19.25 7.85 2.81
C THR A 118 -19.91 8.34 1.52
N GLU A 119 -21.15 7.93 1.24
CA GLU A 119 -21.87 8.38 0.04
C GLU A 119 -22.03 9.91 0.02
N GLU A 120 -22.26 10.55 1.17
CA GLU A 120 -22.39 12.01 1.31
C GLU A 120 -21.10 12.73 0.91
N GLU A 121 -19.94 12.22 1.33
CA GLU A 121 -18.64 12.79 0.97
C GLU A 121 -18.33 12.57 -0.51
N ILE A 122 -18.73 11.42 -1.06
CA ILE A 122 -18.56 11.13 -2.48
C ILE A 122 -19.44 12.02 -3.37
N GLN A 123 -20.60 12.48 -2.89
CA GLN A 123 -21.44 13.41 -3.67
C GLN A 123 -20.73 14.74 -3.93
N ILE A 124 -19.95 15.23 -2.98
CA ILE A 124 -19.22 16.50 -3.10
C ILE A 124 -17.80 16.35 -3.65
N LEU A 125 -17.25 15.12 -3.64
CA LEU A 125 -15.92 14.84 -4.19
C LEU A 125 -15.92 15.01 -5.72
N TYR A 126 -14.92 15.70 -6.26
CA TYR A 126 -14.72 15.75 -7.71
C TYR A 126 -14.28 14.37 -8.23
N LEU A 127 -14.99 13.82 -9.22
CA LEU A 127 -14.67 12.53 -9.85
C LEU A 127 -14.56 12.71 -11.37
N GLN A 128 -13.43 12.33 -11.96
CA GLN A 128 -13.26 12.35 -13.42
C GLN A 128 -14.17 11.35 -14.13
N ASN A 129 -14.61 10.31 -13.43
CA ASN A 129 -15.54 9.29 -13.91
C ASN A 129 -16.90 9.34 -13.19
N ARG A 130 -17.38 10.54 -12.82
CA ARG A 130 -18.70 10.73 -12.18
C ARG A 130 -19.85 10.03 -12.93
N PRO A 131 -19.98 10.12 -14.27
CA PRO A 131 -21.05 9.41 -14.97
C PRO A 131 -20.98 7.88 -14.83
N LEU A 132 -19.76 7.31 -14.86
CA LEU A 132 -19.56 5.88 -14.66
C LEU A 132 -19.92 5.46 -13.23
N TYR A 133 -19.53 6.27 -12.23
CA TYR A 133 -19.88 6.04 -10.84
C TYR A 133 -21.40 6.01 -10.62
N GLU A 134 -22.12 6.99 -11.17
CA GLU A 134 -23.57 7.14 -11.01
C GLU A 134 -24.36 6.02 -11.70
N MET A 135 -23.91 5.53 -12.87
CA MET A 135 -24.55 4.39 -13.53
C MET A 135 -24.22 3.03 -12.89
N THR A 136 -23.16 2.97 -12.08
CA THR A 136 -22.70 1.71 -11.47
C THR A 136 -23.56 1.40 -10.24
N LYS A 137 -24.37 0.34 -10.32
CA LYS A 137 -25.25 -0.09 -9.22
C LYS A 137 -24.51 -0.86 -8.11
N ASN A 138 -23.43 -1.55 -8.46
CA ASN A 138 -22.73 -2.44 -7.53
C ASN A 138 -21.75 -1.65 -6.64
N ALA A 139 -21.91 -1.73 -5.32
CA ALA A 139 -21.07 -1.00 -4.36
C ALA A 139 -19.57 -1.35 -4.45
N LYS A 140 -19.24 -2.61 -4.76
CA LYS A 140 -17.85 -3.04 -4.95
C LYS A 140 -17.24 -2.38 -6.19
N GLN A 141 -17.95 -2.35 -7.32
CA GLN A 141 -17.49 -1.66 -8.53
C GLN A 141 -17.38 -0.14 -8.32
N LYS A 142 -18.32 0.47 -7.60
CA LYS A 142 -18.21 1.87 -7.15
C LYS A 142 -16.91 2.11 -6.38
N SER A 143 -16.60 1.27 -5.39
CA SER A 143 -15.32 1.33 -4.66
C SER A 143 -14.10 1.13 -5.57
N GLU A 144 -14.21 0.31 -6.62
CA GLU A 144 -13.14 0.11 -7.61
C GLU A 144 -12.91 1.34 -8.51
N ILE A 145 -13.92 2.18 -8.72
CA ILE A 145 -13.76 3.49 -9.38
C ILE A 145 -13.13 4.48 -8.39
N LEU A 146 -13.77 4.64 -7.24
CA LEU A 146 -13.45 5.68 -6.26
C LEU A 146 -12.02 5.58 -5.74
N ARG A 147 -11.50 4.37 -5.50
CA ARG A 147 -10.13 4.22 -4.98
C ARG A 147 -9.08 4.86 -5.87
N TYR A 148 -9.23 4.81 -7.19
CA TYR A 148 -8.26 5.43 -8.10
C TYR A 148 -8.42 6.95 -8.13
N GLU A 149 -9.66 7.45 -8.11
CA GLU A 149 -9.96 8.89 -8.05
C GLU A 149 -9.43 9.53 -6.76
N ILE A 150 -9.66 8.88 -5.61
CA ILE A 150 -9.19 9.31 -4.29
C ILE A 150 -7.66 9.29 -4.24
N LEU A 151 -7.03 8.15 -4.58
CA LEU A 151 -5.58 8.03 -4.54
C LEU A 151 -4.88 8.98 -5.52
N TYR A 152 -5.50 9.30 -6.67
CA TYR A 152 -4.94 10.28 -7.58
C TYR A 152 -4.95 11.69 -6.99
N GLN A 153 -5.99 12.06 -6.26
CA GLN A 153 -6.12 13.41 -5.66
C GLN A 153 -5.26 13.55 -4.41
N PHE A 154 -5.35 12.60 -3.48
CA PHE A 154 -4.79 12.74 -2.14
C PHE A 154 -3.51 11.93 -1.93
N GLY A 155 -3.22 10.96 -2.80
CA GLY A 155 -2.24 9.92 -2.50
C GLY A 155 -2.71 9.07 -1.33
N GLY A 156 -1.78 8.66 -0.48
CA GLY A 156 -2.08 7.87 0.70
C GLY A 156 -2.20 6.38 0.41
N VAL A 157 -2.92 5.68 1.27
CA VAL A 157 -3.09 4.23 1.21
C VAL A 157 -4.58 3.89 1.22
N PHE A 158 -5.06 3.35 0.11
CA PHE A 158 -6.37 2.73 0.05
C PHE A 158 -6.27 1.31 0.58
N VAL A 159 -7.22 0.92 1.43
CA VAL A 159 -7.38 -0.46 1.91
C VAL A 159 -8.84 -0.89 1.82
N GLU A 160 -9.10 -2.08 1.31
CA GLU A 160 -10.43 -2.71 1.36
C GLU A 160 -10.85 -2.98 2.82
N ASN A 161 -12.11 -2.71 3.17
CA ASN A 161 -12.60 -2.73 4.56
C ASN A 161 -12.57 -4.11 5.23
N THR A 162 -12.30 -5.16 4.47
CA THR A 162 -12.21 -6.55 4.94
C THR A 162 -10.78 -6.99 5.26
N LEU A 163 -9.78 -6.12 5.01
CA LEU A 163 -8.39 -6.41 5.30
C LEU A 163 -8.02 -5.97 6.71
N GLU A 164 -7.49 -6.90 7.49
CA GLU A 164 -6.93 -6.63 8.82
C GLU A 164 -5.50 -6.13 8.72
N CYS A 165 -5.15 -5.14 9.56
CA CYS A 165 -3.80 -4.62 9.65
C CYS A 165 -3.00 -5.38 10.71
N LEU A 166 -1.99 -6.14 10.29
CA LEU A 166 -1.10 -6.83 11.23
C LEU A 166 0.14 -6.00 11.61
N LYS A 167 0.64 -5.17 10.69
CA LYS A 167 1.89 -4.40 10.85
C LYS A 167 1.78 -3.03 10.20
N SER A 168 2.60 -2.08 10.68
CA SER A 168 2.70 -0.74 10.10
C SER A 168 3.27 -0.78 8.67
N LEU A 169 2.76 0.10 7.82
CA LEU A 169 3.20 0.34 6.45
C LEU A 169 4.22 1.48 6.31
N ASP A 170 4.68 2.07 7.43
CA ASP A 170 5.63 3.20 7.44
C ASP A 170 6.82 2.96 6.50
N ILE A 171 7.42 1.78 6.53
CA ILE A 171 8.57 1.49 5.68
C ILE A 171 8.27 1.63 4.18
N PHE A 172 7.06 1.30 3.74
CA PHE A 172 6.69 1.45 2.34
C PHE A 172 6.36 2.91 2.01
N ASN A 173 5.64 3.61 2.90
CA ASN A 173 5.31 5.02 2.68
C ASN A 173 6.54 5.94 2.67
N ASP A 174 7.56 5.59 3.43
CA ASP A 174 8.81 6.34 3.54
C ASP A 174 9.72 6.13 2.31
N ASN A 175 9.57 5.01 1.59
CA ASN A 175 10.54 4.58 0.57
C ASN A 175 9.97 4.43 -0.85
N CYS A 176 8.66 4.23 -1.02
CA CYS A 176 8.04 3.97 -2.33
C CYS A 176 7.26 5.19 -2.84
N ASP A 177 7.06 5.26 -4.16
CA ASP A 177 6.08 6.18 -4.78
C ASP A 177 4.75 5.47 -5.08
N PHE A 178 4.82 4.15 -5.23
CA PHE A 178 3.68 3.26 -5.38
C PHE A 178 4.03 1.89 -4.80
N TYR A 179 3.10 1.30 -4.07
CA TYR A 179 3.14 -0.11 -3.74
C TYR A 179 1.77 -0.77 -3.73
N ALA A 180 1.74 -2.06 -4.10
CA ALA A 180 0.57 -2.92 -4.02
C ALA A 180 1.01 -4.38 -3.85
N GLY A 181 0.10 -5.25 -3.44
CA GLY A 181 0.37 -6.69 -3.33
C GLY A 181 0.25 -7.42 -4.67
N ILE A 182 1.04 -8.46 -4.85
CA ILE A 182 0.89 -9.46 -5.90
C ILE A 182 -0.07 -10.52 -5.35
N THR A 183 -1.03 -10.95 -6.15
CA THR A 183 -1.89 -12.11 -5.86
C THR A 183 -1.67 -13.14 -6.95
N ASP A 184 -1.54 -14.41 -6.56
CA ASP A 184 -1.18 -15.45 -7.50
C ASP A 184 -2.25 -15.69 -8.56
N GLN A 185 -1.78 -15.79 -9.80
CA GLN A 185 -2.33 -16.72 -10.77
C GLN A 185 -1.13 -17.41 -11.40
N ILE A 186 -1.02 -18.71 -11.17
CA ILE A 186 0.01 -19.67 -11.59
C ILE A 186 0.66 -19.36 -12.97
N ARG A 187 -0.08 -18.73 -13.91
CA ARG A 187 0.40 -18.35 -15.25
C ARG A 187 0.96 -16.92 -15.38
N SER A 188 0.42 -15.92 -14.68
CA SER A 188 0.83 -14.51 -14.79
C SER A 188 0.54 -13.76 -13.50
N PRO A 189 1.47 -12.92 -13.02
CA PRO A 189 1.25 -12.14 -11.80
C PRO A 189 0.07 -11.19 -11.99
N ARG A 190 -0.75 -11.08 -10.95
CA ARG A 190 -1.84 -10.12 -10.83
C ARG A 190 -1.52 -9.14 -9.70
N ILE A 191 -1.62 -7.86 -9.97
CA ILE A 191 -1.47 -6.80 -8.97
C ILE A 191 -2.82 -6.59 -8.31
N SER A 192 -2.89 -6.81 -7.01
CA SER A 192 -4.10 -6.66 -6.21
C SER A 192 -4.50 -5.20 -6.07
N SER A 193 -5.78 -4.90 -6.31
CA SER A 193 -6.35 -3.58 -6.06
C SER A 193 -6.94 -3.43 -4.65
N LYS A 194 -6.76 -4.43 -3.77
CA LYS A 194 -7.34 -4.41 -2.41
C LYS A 194 -6.55 -3.54 -1.43
N LEU A 195 -5.26 -3.36 -1.69
CA LEU A 195 -4.38 -2.45 -0.96
C LEU A 195 -3.47 -1.76 -1.95
N ILE A 196 -3.48 -0.42 -1.95
CA ILE A 196 -2.65 0.40 -2.83
C ILE A 196 -2.15 1.60 -2.04
N GLY A 197 -0.83 1.75 -1.93
CA GLY A 197 -0.21 2.98 -1.46
C GLY A 197 0.38 3.75 -2.64
N THR A 198 0.17 5.06 -2.73
CA THR A 198 0.76 5.87 -3.80
C THR A 198 0.82 7.36 -3.48
N ILE A 199 1.74 8.07 -4.13
CA ILE A 199 1.79 9.54 -4.08
C ILE A 199 0.59 10.14 -4.83
N PRO A 200 0.16 11.37 -4.49
CA PRO A 200 -0.83 12.08 -5.30
C PRO A 200 -0.31 12.30 -6.74
N ASN A 201 -1.23 12.40 -7.69
CA ASN A 201 -0.98 12.62 -9.12
C ASN A 201 -0.13 11.55 -9.82
N HIS A 202 0.02 10.36 -9.21
CA HIS A 202 0.86 9.29 -9.75
C HIS A 202 0.40 8.82 -11.14
N ARG A 203 1.35 8.60 -12.06
CA ARG A 203 1.08 8.26 -13.47
C ARG A 203 0.22 7.00 -13.63
N LEU A 204 0.45 6.02 -12.75
CA LEU A 204 -0.32 4.77 -12.75
C LEU A 204 -1.80 5.01 -12.39
N MET A 205 -2.08 5.86 -11.38
CA MET A 205 -3.46 6.18 -11.00
C MET A 205 -4.19 6.94 -12.11
N ARG A 206 -3.50 7.91 -12.74
CA ARG A 206 -4.03 8.60 -13.93
C ARG A 206 -4.41 7.63 -15.04
N LYS A 207 -3.53 6.64 -15.32
CA LYS A 207 -3.79 5.62 -16.34
C LYS A 207 -5.00 4.76 -15.96
N CYS A 208 -5.14 4.34 -14.71
CA CYS A 208 -6.32 3.61 -14.24
C CYS A 208 -7.62 4.42 -14.44
N ILE A 209 -7.62 5.70 -14.04
CA ILE A 209 -8.77 6.61 -14.21
C ILE A 209 -9.16 6.76 -15.68
N GLN A 210 -8.18 6.89 -16.59
CA GLN A 210 -8.43 6.98 -18.03
C GLN A 210 -8.99 5.67 -18.60
N GLU A 211 -8.47 4.54 -18.16
CA GLU A 211 -8.83 3.21 -18.68
C GLU A 211 -10.19 2.70 -18.14
N LEU A 212 -10.70 3.26 -17.04
CA LEU A 212 -12.07 3.03 -16.57
C LEU A 212 -13.12 3.44 -17.62
N ARG A 213 -12.79 4.38 -18.50
CA ARG A 213 -13.69 4.88 -19.56
C ARG A 213 -13.85 3.91 -20.74
N ALA A 214 -13.12 2.79 -20.73
CA ALA A 214 -13.27 1.76 -21.76
C ALA A 214 -14.69 1.17 -21.76
N ASN A 215 -15.13 0.67 -22.91
CA ASN A 215 -16.42 0.02 -23.07
C ASN A 215 -16.23 -1.43 -23.57
N PRO A 216 -16.57 -2.48 -22.79
CA PRO A 216 -17.04 -2.42 -21.41
C PRO A 216 -15.93 -2.01 -20.41
N PRO A 217 -16.29 -1.41 -19.27
CA PRO A 217 -15.31 -1.00 -18.27
C PRO A 217 -14.67 -2.24 -17.62
N THR A 218 -13.36 -2.15 -17.36
CA THR A 218 -12.60 -3.15 -16.59
C THR A 218 -12.34 -2.61 -15.20
N PHE A 219 -12.58 -3.40 -14.16
CA PHE A 219 -12.41 -2.97 -12.77
C PHE A 219 -11.35 -3.77 -12.00
N GLY A 220 -11.09 -3.32 -10.77
CA GLY A 220 -10.32 -4.05 -9.76
C GLY A 220 -8.90 -4.42 -10.17
N SER A 221 -8.42 -5.55 -9.67
CA SER A 221 -7.06 -6.06 -9.90
C SER A 221 -6.76 -6.31 -11.37
N THR A 222 -7.77 -6.61 -12.20
CA THR A 222 -7.59 -6.79 -13.64
C THR A 222 -7.14 -5.47 -14.28
N LEU A 223 -7.84 -4.38 -13.98
CA LEU A 223 -7.48 -3.04 -14.45
C LEU A 223 -6.11 -2.63 -13.94
N LEU A 224 -5.87 -2.74 -12.62
CA LEU A 224 -4.60 -2.34 -12.03
C LEU A 224 -3.41 -3.10 -12.63
N THR A 225 -3.56 -4.41 -12.83
CA THR A 225 -2.53 -5.25 -13.46
C THR A 225 -2.21 -4.76 -14.87
N ARG A 226 -3.23 -4.48 -15.69
CA ARG A 226 -3.05 -3.96 -17.05
C ARG A 226 -2.31 -2.62 -17.03
N CYS A 227 -2.80 -1.68 -16.23
CA CYS A 227 -2.21 -0.35 -16.11
C CYS A 227 -0.78 -0.38 -15.57
N PHE A 228 -0.49 -1.25 -14.59
CA PHE A 228 0.83 -1.39 -13.99
C PHE A 228 1.85 -1.82 -15.04
N PHE A 229 1.62 -2.94 -15.75
CA PHE A 229 2.58 -3.43 -16.74
C PHE A 229 2.67 -2.55 -17.99
N HIS A 230 1.64 -1.76 -18.28
CA HIS A 230 1.69 -0.75 -19.34
C HIS A 230 2.55 0.45 -18.93
N THR A 231 2.35 0.97 -17.73
CA THR A 231 2.92 2.24 -17.25
C THR A 231 4.33 2.07 -16.67
N VAL A 232 4.52 1.04 -15.83
CA VAL A 232 5.74 0.82 -15.05
C VAL A 232 6.78 0.08 -15.90
N LYS A 233 7.96 0.67 -15.96
CA LYS A 233 9.17 0.27 -16.69
C LYS A 233 10.38 0.45 -15.79
N LYS A 234 11.45 -0.29 -16.06
CA LYS A 234 12.73 -0.20 -15.32
C LYS A 234 13.30 1.23 -15.28
N SER A 235 13.15 1.99 -16.35
CA SER A 235 13.70 3.34 -16.49
C SER A 235 12.85 4.41 -15.82
N ASN A 236 11.70 4.07 -15.21
CA ASN A 236 10.90 5.08 -14.54
C ASN A 236 11.65 5.65 -13.32
N PRO A 237 11.60 6.98 -13.11
CA PRO A 237 12.20 7.60 -11.93
C PRO A 237 11.41 7.30 -10.65
N GLU A 238 10.12 6.97 -10.79
CA GLU A 238 9.21 6.61 -9.70
C GLU A 238 9.59 5.23 -9.11
N THR A 239 9.62 5.16 -7.79
CA THR A 239 9.89 3.96 -6.99
C THR A 239 8.61 3.12 -6.90
N ASN A 240 8.30 2.41 -7.99
CA ASN A 240 7.13 1.54 -8.11
C ASN A 240 7.49 0.11 -7.70
N VAL A 241 6.80 -0.45 -6.72
CA VAL A 241 7.03 -1.84 -6.29
C VAL A 241 5.71 -2.61 -6.23
N ALA A 242 5.71 -3.85 -6.71
CA ALA A 242 4.67 -4.80 -6.32
C ALA A 242 5.31 -5.85 -5.41
N LEU A 243 4.69 -6.03 -4.25
CA LEU A 243 5.22 -6.84 -3.15
C LEU A 243 4.55 -8.21 -3.12
N PRO A 244 5.24 -9.25 -2.63
CA PRO A 244 4.60 -10.54 -2.33
C PRO A 244 3.35 -10.39 -1.46
N ALA A 245 2.35 -11.26 -1.67
CA ALA A 245 1.09 -11.27 -0.92
C ALA A 245 1.33 -11.41 0.59
N SER A 246 2.36 -12.13 1.02
CA SER A 246 2.76 -12.33 2.41
C SER A 246 2.94 -11.02 3.20
N PHE A 247 3.22 -9.91 2.52
CA PHE A 247 3.32 -8.59 3.15
C PHE A 247 1.96 -7.98 3.53
N PHE A 248 0.87 -8.35 2.84
CA PHE A 248 -0.43 -7.67 2.95
C PHE A 248 -1.63 -8.59 3.19
N TYR A 249 -1.51 -9.88 2.87
CA TYR A 249 -2.62 -10.82 2.83
C TYR A 249 -2.33 -12.11 3.63
N PRO A 250 -1.96 -12.00 4.91
CA PRO A 250 -1.58 -13.15 5.73
C PRO A 250 -2.72 -14.18 5.89
N LYS A 251 -3.99 -13.77 5.82
CA LYS A 251 -5.14 -14.69 5.90
C LYS A 251 -5.52 -15.39 4.60
N LEU A 252 -5.03 -14.92 3.43
CA LEU A 252 -5.20 -15.67 2.18
C LEU A 252 -4.42 -17.00 2.19
N LEU A 253 -3.40 -17.10 3.06
CA LEU A 253 -2.69 -18.34 3.36
C LEU A 253 -3.60 -19.32 4.12
N ASN A 254 -4.36 -18.84 5.10
CA ASN A 254 -5.17 -19.68 5.97
C ASN A 254 -6.44 -20.25 5.30
N SER A 255 -7.03 -19.57 4.32
CA SER A 255 -8.17 -20.13 3.56
C SER A 255 -7.79 -21.27 2.62
N ILE A 256 -6.49 -21.51 2.43
CA ILE A 256 -5.95 -22.65 1.67
C ILE A 256 -5.34 -23.69 2.63
N GLN A 257 -5.02 -23.30 3.88
CA GLN A 257 -4.53 -24.15 4.96
C GLN A 257 -5.62 -24.72 5.90
N GLU A 258 -6.89 -24.80 5.48
CA GLU A 258 -7.84 -25.72 6.16
C GLU A 258 -7.38 -27.19 6.05
N ASN A 259 -6.34 -27.47 5.25
CA ASN A 259 -5.45 -28.59 5.48
C ASN A 259 -4.03 -28.09 5.78
N THR A 260 -3.54 -28.42 6.99
CA THR A 260 -2.14 -28.45 7.45
C THR A 260 -1.41 -27.15 7.92
N TYR A 261 -1.33 -27.08 9.25
CA TYR A 261 -0.24 -26.67 10.18
C TYR A 261 0.15 -25.20 10.48
N VAL A 262 0.25 -25.02 11.81
CA VAL A 262 0.71 -23.96 12.71
C VAL A 262 1.99 -23.21 12.28
N LEU A 263 2.01 -21.88 12.49
CA LEU A 263 3.23 -21.06 12.42
C LEU A 263 3.84 -20.83 13.82
N PRO A 264 5.18 -20.84 13.94
CA PRO A 264 5.88 -20.73 15.21
C PRO A 264 5.91 -19.30 15.75
N HIS A 265 6.04 -19.21 17.07
CA HIS A 265 6.01 -18.03 17.93
C HIS A 265 6.88 -16.84 17.50
#